data_AF-A0A973CRP7-F1
#
_entry.id   AF-A0A973CRP7-F1
#
_cell.length_a   1.000
_cell.length_b   1.000
_cell.length_c   1.000
_cell.angle_alpha   90.00
_cell.angle_beta   90.00
_cell.angle_gamma   90.00
#
_symmetry.space_group_name_H-M   'P 1'
#
loop_
_entity.id
_entity.type
_entity.pdbx_description
1 polymer ?
#
loop_
_entity_poly.entity_id
_entity_poly.type
_entity_poly.pdbx_seq_one_letter_code
_entity_poly.pdbx_strand_id
1 'polypeptide(L)'
;MGGYIAYVLILLFTGRTYYWTVLKAALTRKGETTLLRESVIAARVFILASLLMVILLVNMGLPIIHSIFYVLIISGFFLVFTRIICETGIPFLQSFRPETGAIDMMGIGFFGVAPGAFLIMLSGVFTHDPRESLMPYVATGFKVADDMKVKKIRLLGILSIGLIAAIIIGLCVSFFTAYKYGGVNNDGYASLWAPKGLYNQVAQEMRGLDDNGQLENAIEPNGISERLSLLQIGKGKRKKESLFFFCFGFIMVLIFAFCRFRFKKFPLHPVMFLVMGAYALRTLWFSILIGFLIKFLVIRFGGGKAVEKLKPLMIGLILGELIAAAFFIILAALVFMFQDGKIIKSIMILPG
;
A
#
# COMPACT_ATOMS: atom_id res chain seq x y z
N MET A 1 -7.38 -2.10 -8.69
CA MET A 1 -7.95 -3.33 -8.09
C MET A 1 -7.79 -4.58 -8.94
N GLY A 2 -8.35 -4.64 -10.15
CA GLY A 2 -8.43 -5.89 -10.93
C GLY A 2 -7.07 -6.56 -11.19
N GLY A 3 -6.05 -5.79 -11.56
CA GLY A 3 -4.69 -6.33 -11.73
C GLY A 3 -4.10 -6.93 -10.45
N TYR A 4 -4.33 -6.31 -9.29
CA TYR A 4 -3.89 -6.83 -7.99
C TYR A 4 -4.55 -8.18 -7.68
N ILE A 5 -5.86 -8.30 -7.91
CA ILE A 5 -6.59 -9.57 -7.71
C ILE A 5 -6.07 -10.65 -8.65
N ALA A 6 -5.89 -10.34 -9.93
CA ALA A 6 -5.29 -11.28 -10.90
C ALA A 6 -3.90 -11.74 -10.43
N TYR A 7 -3.07 -10.82 -9.92
CA TYR A 7 -1.75 -11.17 -9.41
C TYR A 7 -1.81 -12.04 -8.16
N VAL A 8 -2.71 -11.76 -7.20
CA VAL A 8 -2.97 -12.64 -6.05
C VAL A 8 -3.31 -14.06 -6.52
N LEU A 9 -4.23 -14.20 -7.50
CA LEU A 9 -4.61 -15.50 -8.04
C LEU A 9 -3.43 -16.24 -8.67
N ILE A 10 -2.58 -15.55 -9.42
CA ILE A 10 -1.34 -16.13 -9.99
C ILE A 10 -0.41 -16.62 -8.88
N LEU A 11 -0.26 -15.85 -7.80
CA LEU A 11 0.60 -16.21 -6.67
C LEU A 11 0.06 -17.42 -5.90
N LEU A 12 -1.23 -17.43 -5.60
CA LEU A 12 -1.89 -18.56 -4.98
C LEU A 12 -1.79 -19.81 -5.87
N PHE A 13 -1.95 -19.67 -7.18
CA PHE A 13 -1.85 -20.78 -8.12
C PHE A 13 -0.43 -21.35 -8.21
N THR A 14 0.59 -20.48 -8.31
CA THR A 14 2.00 -20.90 -8.42
C THR A 14 2.55 -21.48 -7.13
N GLY A 15 2.13 -20.96 -5.97
CA GLY A 15 2.56 -21.42 -4.65
C GLY A 15 1.68 -22.49 -4.00
N ARG A 16 0.60 -22.95 -4.66
CA ARG A 16 -0.46 -23.79 -4.06
C ARG A 16 0.06 -24.98 -3.25
N THR A 17 1.04 -25.71 -3.79
CA THR A 17 1.58 -26.91 -3.13
C THR A 17 2.34 -26.54 -1.86
N TYR A 18 3.11 -25.47 -1.90
CA TYR A 18 3.85 -24.96 -0.75
C TYR A 18 2.91 -24.40 0.32
N TYR A 19 1.99 -23.50 -0.06
CA TYR A 19 1.04 -22.90 0.87
C TYR A 19 0.13 -23.92 1.53
N TRP A 20 -0.35 -24.91 0.77
CA TRP A 20 -1.17 -26.00 1.31
C TRP A 20 -0.41 -26.88 2.31
N THR A 21 0.87 -27.16 2.03
CA THR A 21 1.73 -27.93 2.94
C THR A 21 1.96 -27.18 4.24
N VAL A 22 2.27 -25.88 4.17
CA VAL A 22 2.46 -25.02 5.36
C VAL A 22 1.16 -24.87 6.15
N LEU A 23 0.02 -24.67 5.48
CA LEU A 23 -1.27 -24.54 6.14
C LEU A 23 -1.67 -25.84 6.87
N LYS A 24 -1.46 -27.00 6.25
CA LYS A 24 -1.67 -28.29 6.90
C LYS A 24 -0.78 -28.46 8.12
N ALA A 25 0.51 -28.12 8.02
CA ALA A 25 1.45 -28.18 9.15
C ALA A 25 1.18 -27.11 10.23
N ALA A 26 0.55 -26.00 9.88
CA ALA A 26 0.11 -25.00 10.85
C ALA A 26 -1.05 -25.52 11.70
N LEU A 27 -2.00 -26.22 11.08
CA LEU A 27 -3.19 -26.80 11.72
C LEU A 27 -2.95 -28.16 12.37
N THR A 28 -1.97 -28.93 11.90
CA THR A 28 -1.65 -30.26 12.42
C THR A 28 -0.21 -30.34 12.92
N ARG A 29 0.01 -30.97 14.08
CA ARG A 29 1.36 -31.12 14.67
C ARG A 29 2.23 -32.17 13.95
N LYS A 30 1.68 -32.91 12.98
CA LYS A 30 2.36 -33.97 12.22
C LYS A 30 3.00 -33.40 10.95
N GLY A 31 4.30 -33.62 10.76
CA GLY A 31 5.03 -33.25 9.53
C GLY A 31 5.89 -31.99 9.63
N GLU A 32 6.18 -31.51 10.84
CA GLU A 32 7.08 -30.38 11.08
C GLU A 32 8.54 -30.78 10.80
N THR A 33 8.97 -30.64 9.55
CA THR A 33 10.41 -30.71 9.21
C THR A 33 11.11 -29.43 9.66
N THR A 34 12.39 -29.52 10.00
CA THR A 34 13.21 -28.37 10.46
C THR A 34 13.18 -27.19 9.46
N LEU A 35 13.07 -27.47 8.16
CA LEU A 35 12.97 -26.47 7.10
C LEU A 35 11.63 -25.72 7.08
N LEU A 36 10.53 -26.32 7.54
CA LEU A 36 9.20 -25.71 7.53
C LEU A 36 8.85 -25.01 8.85
N ARG A 37 9.64 -25.21 9.92
CA ARG A 37 9.32 -24.70 11.26
C ARG A 37 9.11 -23.18 11.32
N GLU A 38 9.98 -22.40 10.68
CA GLU A 38 9.83 -20.94 10.63
C GLU A 38 8.55 -20.52 9.90
N SER A 39 8.27 -21.14 8.74
CA SER A 39 7.07 -20.89 7.94
C SER A 39 5.78 -21.28 8.67
N VAL A 40 5.81 -22.36 9.46
CA VAL A 40 4.67 -22.81 10.27
C VAL A 40 4.36 -21.83 11.40
N ILE A 41 5.39 -21.33 12.11
CA ILE A 41 5.20 -20.31 13.15
C ILE A 41 4.64 -19.03 12.52
N ALA A 42 5.20 -18.58 11.40
CA ALA A 42 4.71 -17.41 10.67
C ALA A 42 3.25 -17.59 10.23
N ALA A 43 2.87 -18.77 9.73
CA ALA A 43 1.49 -19.07 9.35
C ALA A 43 0.54 -19.03 10.55
N ARG A 44 0.93 -19.57 11.72
CA ARG A 44 0.12 -19.49 12.95
C ARG A 44 -0.08 -18.06 13.42
N VAL A 45 1.00 -17.26 13.45
CA VAL A 45 0.94 -15.83 13.79
C VAL A 45 0.04 -15.08 12.82
N PHE A 46 0.14 -15.36 11.51
CA PHE A 46 -0.71 -14.75 10.49
C PHE A 46 -2.20 -15.11 10.68
N ILE A 47 -2.52 -16.38 10.96
CA ILE A 47 -3.90 -16.81 11.23
C ILE A 47 -4.45 -16.11 12.48
N LEU A 48 -3.67 -16.10 13.58
CA LEU A 48 -4.09 -15.44 14.83
C LEU A 48 -4.28 -13.94 14.64
N ALA A 49 -3.36 -13.26 13.95
CA ALA A 49 -3.47 -11.83 13.64
C ALA A 49 -4.68 -11.54 12.74
N SER A 50 -4.95 -12.39 11.75
CA SER A 50 -6.13 -12.27 10.88
C SER A 50 -7.43 -12.44 11.65
N LEU A 51 -7.51 -13.42 12.56
CA LEU A 51 -8.67 -13.63 13.43
C LEU A 51 -8.88 -12.45 14.40
N LEU A 52 -7.80 -11.97 15.03
CA LEU A 52 -7.85 -10.79 15.90
C LEU A 52 -8.34 -9.56 15.13
N MET A 53 -7.87 -9.36 13.91
CA MET A 53 -8.31 -8.25 13.04
C MET A 53 -9.81 -8.36 12.72
N VAL A 54 -10.32 -9.56 12.43
CA VAL A 54 -11.77 -9.77 12.22
C VAL A 54 -12.55 -9.41 13.47
N ILE A 55 -12.11 -9.87 14.65
CA ILE A 55 -12.78 -9.57 15.94
C ILE A 55 -12.80 -8.06 16.19
N LEU A 56 -11.67 -7.37 15.99
CA LEU A 56 -11.59 -5.92 16.15
C LEU A 56 -12.56 -5.19 15.21
N LEU A 57 -12.62 -5.59 13.93
CA LEU A 57 -13.52 -4.98 12.96
C LEU A 57 -14.99 -5.19 13.31
N VAL A 58 -15.36 -6.39 13.80
CA VAL A 58 -16.72 -6.68 14.27
C VAL A 58 -17.07 -5.83 15.49
N ASN A 59 -16.14 -5.68 16.44
CA ASN A 59 -16.33 -4.83 17.61
C ASN A 59 -16.44 -3.33 17.24
N MET A 60 -15.85 -2.92 16.12
CA MET A 60 -15.97 -1.56 15.57
C MET A 60 -17.26 -1.36 14.75
N GLY A 61 -18.14 -2.36 14.69
CA GLY A 61 -19.46 -2.27 14.05
C GLY A 61 -19.51 -2.77 12.60
N LEU A 62 -18.45 -3.39 12.07
CA LEU A 62 -18.45 -3.94 10.71
C LEU A 62 -19.06 -5.36 10.71
N PRO A 63 -20.05 -5.66 9.83
CA PRO A 63 -20.63 -7.01 9.78
C PRO A 63 -19.57 -8.08 9.46
N ILE A 64 -19.68 -9.25 10.09
CA ILE A 64 -18.66 -10.33 10.04
C ILE A 64 -18.22 -10.71 8.62
N ILE A 65 -19.16 -10.79 7.67
CA ILE A 65 -18.87 -11.13 6.28
C ILE A 65 -17.95 -10.07 5.63
N HIS A 66 -18.24 -8.78 5.86
CA HIS A 66 -17.43 -7.69 5.36
C HIS A 66 -16.06 -7.65 6.04
N SER A 67 -15.98 -7.94 7.34
CA SER A 67 -14.72 -8.03 8.08
C SER A 67 -13.80 -9.12 7.53
N ILE A 68 -14.33 -10.33 7.30
CA ILE A 68 -13.57 -11.44 6.70
C ILE A 68 -13.10 -11.07 5.29
N PHE A 69 -14.00 -10.54 4.47
CA PHE A 69 -13.68 -10.12 3.10
C PHE A 69 -12.61 -9.02 3.06
N TYR A 70 -12.70 -8.03 3.94
CA TYR A 70 -11.73 -6.96 4.10
C TYR A 70 -10.35 -7.52 4.48
N VAL A 71 -10.27 -8.41 5.48
CA VAL A 71 -9.00 -9.03 5.91
C VAL A 71 -8.35 -9.84 4.77
N LEU A 72 -9.14 -10.53 3.96
CA LEU A 72 -8.62 -11.25 2.79
C LEU A 72 -8.09 -10.31 1.71
N ILE A 73 -8.85 -9.25 1.39
CA ILE A 73 -8.43 -8.27 0.37
C ILE A 73 -7.18 -7.53 0.81
N ILE A 74 -7.13 -7.03 2.05
CA ILE A 74 -5.99 -6.24 2.54
C ILE A 74 -4.73 -7.11 2.62
N SER A 75 -4.86 -8.38 3.02
CA SER A 75 -3.75 -9.33 3.02
C SER A 75 -3.24 -9.60 1.60
N GLY A 76 -4.16 -9.82 0.65
CA GLY A 76 -3.80 -9.98 -0.76
C GLY A 76 -3.14 -8.74 -1.34
N PHE A 77 -3.63 -7.55 -0.99
CA PHE A 77 -3.04 -6.28 -1.38
C PHE A 77 -1.60 -6.15 -0.88
N PHE A 78 -1.35 -6.32 0.42
CA PHE A 78 0.00 -6.22 0.99
C PHE A 78 0.96 -7.28 0.44
N LEU A 79 0.46 -8.49 0.16
CA LEU A 79 1.26 -9.54 -0.49
C LEU A 79 1.76 -9.07 -1.87
N VAL A 80 0.85 -8.58 -2.73
CA VAL A 80 1.21 -8.09 -4.06
C VAL A 80 2.07 -6.82 -3.97
N PHE A 81 1.73 -5.92 -3.06
CA PHE A 81 2.46 -4.68 -2.81
C PHE A 81 3.92 -4.95 -2.45
N THR A 82 4.17 -5.82 -1.46
CA THR A 82 5.51 -6.26 -1.09
C THR A 82 6.23 -6.90 -2.27
N ARG A 83 5.54 -7.73 -3.06
CA ARG A 83 6.15 -8.37 -4.21
C ARG A 83 6.58 -7.38 -5.29
N ILE A 84 5.77 -6.34 -5.56
CA ILE A 84 6.14 -5.27 -6.50
C ILE A 84 7.42 -4.58 -6.03
N ILE A 85 7.50 -4.21 -4.75
CA ILE A 85 8.69 -3.53 -4.19
C ILE A 85 9.91 -4.45 -4.28
N CYS A 86 9.77 -5.72 -3.90
CA CYS A 86 10.87 -6.69 -3.98
C CYS A 86 11.33 -6.98 -5.43
N GLU A 87 10.42 -6.97 -6.41
CA GLU A 87 10.75 -7.25 -7.82
C GLU A 87 11.32 -6.02 -8.54
N THR A 88 10.84 -4.82 -8.22
CA THR A 88 11.19 -3.59 -8.94
C THR A 88 12.26 -2.76 -8.24
N GLY A 89 12.44 -2.93 -6.92
CA GLY A 89 13.30 -2.08 -6.11
C GLY A 89 12.84 -0.63 -6.00
N ILE A 90 11.58 -0.33 -6.35
CA ILE A 90 11.03 1.02 -6.24
C ILE A 90 10.92 1.37 -4.75
N PRO A 91 11.47 2.52 -4.29
CA PRO A 91 11.58 2.84 -2.87
C PRO A 91 10.24 3.15 -2.20
N PHE A 92 9.27 3.72 -2.94
CA PHE A 92 7.93 3.94 -2.44
C PHE A 92 6.89 3.77 -3.54
N LEU A 93 5.74 3.19 -3.18
CA LEU A 93 4.62 3.00 -4.08
C LEU A 93 3.36 3.46 -3.35
N GLN A 94 2.75 4.55 -3.82
CA GLN A 94 1.38 4.91 -3.42
C GLN A 94 0.44 4.26 -4.42
N SER A 95 -0.15 3.14 -4.02
CA SER A 95 -0.97 2.32 -4.90
C SER A 95 -2.47 2.54 -4.69
N PHE A 96 -3.24 1.82 -5.47
CA PHE A 96 -4.68 1.72 -5.40
C PHE A 96 -5.18 1.30 -4.01
N ARG A 97 -6.32 1.86 -3.60
CA ARG A 97 -6.97 1.63 -2.31
C ARG A 97 -8.10 0.59 -2.44
N PRO A 98 -7.93 -0.65 -1.97
CA PRO A 98 -8.90 -1.73 -2.14
C PRO A 98 -10.31 -1.43 -1.66
N GLU A 99 -10.44 -0.69 -0.57
CA GLU A 99 -11.70 -0.38 0.08
C GLU A 99 -12.54 0.57 -0.77
N THR A 100 -11.94 1.67 -1.22
CA THR A 100 -12.63 2.67 -2.04
C THR A 100 -12.95 2.10 -3.41
N GLY A 101 -12.06 1.29 -4.01
CA GLY A 101 -12.37 0.67 -5.29
C GLY A 101 -13.45 -0.40 -5.23
N ALA A 102 -13.59 -1.12 -4.11
CA ALA A 102 -14.73 -2.00 -3.90
C ALA A 102 -16.04 -1.19 -3.86
N ILE A 103 -16.03 -0.03 -3.20
CA ILE A 103 -17.17 0.89 -3.13
C ILE A 103 -17.44 1.55 -4.49
N ASP A 104 -16.43 1.96 -5.25
CA ASP A 104 -16.60 2.52 -6.61
C ASP A 104 -17.25 1.51 -7.58
N MET A 105 -17.07 0.20 -7.34
CA MET A 105 -17.65 -0.87 -8.15
C MET A 105 -19.03 -1.32 -7.66
N MET A 106 -19.18 -1.52 -6.36
CA MET A 106 -20.39 -2.10 -5.77
C MET A 106 -21.39 -1.04 -5.27
N GLY A 107 -20.95 0.20 -5.10
CA GLY A 107 -21.70 1.29 -4.46
C GLY A 107 -21.65 1.18 -2.94
N ILE A 108 -21.72 2.32 -2.25
CA ILE A 108 -21.71 2.34 -0.77
C ILE A 108 -22.96 1.64 -0.19
N GLY A 109 -24.09 1.69 -0.88
CA GLY A 109 -25.34 1.04 -0.47
C GLY A 109 -25.26 -0.49 -0.42
N PHE A 110 -24.39 -1.14 -1.21
CA PHE A 110 -24.20 -2.60 -1.14
C PHE A 110 -23.65 -3.04 0.23
N PHE A 111 -22.76 -2.23 0.80
CA PHE A 111 -22.14 -2.49 2.11
C PHE A 111 -23.03 -2.03 3.27
N GLY A 112 -23.95 -1.10 3.00
CA GLY A 112 -24.63 -0.27 3.99
C GLY A 112 -23.89 1.05 4.20
N VAL A 113 -24.61 2.15 4.43
CA VAL A 113 -24.00 3.49 4.54
C VAL A 113 -22.95 3.56 5.66
N ALA A 114 -23.27 3.08 6.86
CA ALA A 114 -22.34 3.09 7.99
C ALA A 114 -21.13 2.15 7.79
N PRO A 115 -21.30 0.86 7.44
CA PRO A 115 -20.18 -0.03 7.09
C PRO A 115 -19.31 0.49 5.94
N GLY A 116 -19.94 1.05 4.90
CA GLY A 116 -19.25 1.61 3.73
C GLY A 116 -18.43 2.85 4.09
N ALA A 117 -18.99 3.76 4.88
CA ALA A 117 -18.28 4.92 5.40
C ALA A 117 -17.09 4.49 6.27
N PHE A 118 -17.28 3.48 7.12
CA PHE A 118 -16.22 2.93 7.94
C PHE A 118 -15.08 2.31 7.10
N LEU A 119 -15.40 1.59 6.02
CA LEU A 119 -14.39 1.06 5.08
C LEU A 119 -13.60 2.18 4.37
N ILE A 120 -14.27 3.29 3.99
CA ILE A 120 -13.58 4.47 3.44
C ILE A 120 -12.63 5.07 4.48
N MET A 121 -13.04 5.17 5.75
CA MET A 121 -12.18 5.66 6.82
C MET A 121 -10.98 4.74 7.09
N LEU A 122 -11.21 3.42 7.13
CA LEU A 122 -10.15 2.41 7.28
C LEU A 122 -9.09 2.51 6.18
N SER A 123 -9.50 2.81 4.96
CA SER A 123 -8.55 3.02 3.87
C SER A 123 -7.62 4.21 4.10
N GLY A 124 -8.04 5.21 4.90
CA GLY A 124 -7.20 6.30 5.39
C GLY A 124 -6.03 5.81 6.24
N VAL A 125 -6.27 4.76 7.02
CA VAL A 125 -5.33 4.22 8.01
C VAL A 125 -4.38 3.21 7.38
N PHE A 126 -4.89 2.28 6.56
CA PHE A 126 -4.10 1.15 6.07
C PHE A 126 -3.52 1.34 4.67
N THR A 127 -4.23 2.02 3.77
CA THR A 127 -3.92 1.96 2.32
C THR A 127 -3.73 3.32 1.67
N HIS A 128 -3.97 4.43 2.39
CA HIS A 128 -3.84 5.78 1.84
C HIS A 128 -2.39 6.12 1.50
N ASP A 129 -1.45 5.80 2.40
CA ASP A 129 -0.02 5.95 2.14
C ASP A 129 0.77 4.71 2.61
N PRO A 130 0.81 3.64 1.79
CA PRO A 130 1.41 2.37 2.19
C PRO A 130 2.95 2.39 2.15
N ARG A 131 3.59 3.54 1.89
CA ARG A 131 5.06 3.66 1.89
C ARG A 131 5.70 3.36 3.26
N GLU A 132 4.93 3.54 4.33
CA GLU A 132 5.34 3.23 5.71
C GLU A 132 5.00 1.78 6.10
N SER A 133 4.53 0.96 5.16
CA SER A 133 4.17 -0.42 5.46
C SER A 133 5.40 -1.26 5.80
N LEU A 134 5.31 -2.02 6.89
CA LEU A 134 6.46 -2.78 7.41
C LEU A 134 6.82 -4.00 6.56
N MET A 135 5.84 -4.60 5.88
CA MET A 135 6.01 -5.89 5.21
C MET A 135 7.08 -5.87 4.10
N PRO A 136 7.16 -4.88 3.18
CA PRO A 136 8.25 -4.77 2.21
C PRO A 136 9.64 -4.55 2.84
N TYR A 137 9.73 -3.73 3.89
CA TYR A 137 10.99 -3.50 4.59
C TYR A 137 11.49 -4.78 5.27
N VAL A 138 10.60 -5.51 5.94
CA VAL A 138 10.93 -6.79 6.58
C VAL A 138 11.31 -7.84 5.55
N ALA A 139 10.61 -7.93 4.41
CA ALA A 139 10.95 -8.87 3.33
C ALA A 139 12.35 -8.62 2.76
N THR A 140 12.69 -7.34 2.54
CA THR A 140 14.02 -6.95 2.05
C THR A 140 15.09 -7.20 3.11
N GLY A 141 14.81 -6.86 4.38
CA GLY A 141 15.69 -7.11 5.50
C GLY A 141 15.95 -8.61 5.74
N PHE A 142 14.95 -9.46 5.54
CA PHE A 142 15.10 -10.92 5.60
C PHE A 142 16.00 -11.45 4.50
N LYS A 143 15.94 -10.89 3.29
CA LYS A 143 16.84 -11.29 2.22
C LYS A 143 18.29 -10.97 2.58
N VAL A 144 18.55 -9.76 3.10
CA VAL A 144 19.88 -9.35 3.58
C VAL A 144 20.34 -10.24 4.75
N ALA A 145 19.45 -10.56 5.69
CA ALA A 145 19.78 -11.45 6.81
C ALA A 145 20.17 -12.85 6.35
N ASP A 146 19.47 -13.39 5.35
CA ASP A 146 19.75 -14.70 4.75
C ASP A 146 21.13 -14.70 4.06
N ASP A 147 21.43 -13.65 3.28
CA ASP A 147 22.72 -13.49 2.60
C ASP A 147 23.88 -13.35 3.60
N MET A 148 23.64 -12.68 4.73
CA MET A 148 24.60 -12.49 5.83
C MET A 148 24.62 -13.65 6.84
N LYS A 149 23.81 -14.70 6.65
CA LYS A 149 23.62 -15.84 7.59
C LYS A 149 23.26 -15.43 9.02
N VAL A 150 22.54 -14.31 9.17
CA VAL A 150 22.02 -13.84 10.46
C VAL A 150 20.71 -14.55 10.77
N LYS A 151 20.53 -14.98 12.02
CA LYS A 151 19.27 -15.59 12.48
C LYS A 151 18.11 -14.60 12.36
N LYS A 152 17.14 -14.91 11.49
CA LYS A 152 15.95 -14.07 11.20
C LYS A 152 15.18 -13.66 12.45
N ILE A 153 15.07 -14.56 13.44
CA ILE A 153 14.36 -14.27 14.69
C ILE A 153 15.02 -13.18 15.55
N ARG A 154 16.36 -13.08 15.51
CA ARG A 154 17.10 -12.03 16.22
C ARG A 154 16.89 -10.69 15.53
N LEU A 155 16.93 -10.67 14.19
CA LEU A 155 16.64 -9.47 13.41
C LEU A 155 15.21 -8.98 13.68
N LEU A 156 14.22 -9.89 13.66
CA LEU A 156 12.84 -9.57 14.02
C LEU A 156 12.71 -8.96 15.41
N GLY A 157 13.38 -9.53 16.41
CA GLY A 157 13.36 -8.98 17.78
C GLY A 157 13.84 -7.53 17.84
N ILE A 158 14.97 -7.23 17.18
CA ILE A 158 15.53 -5.88 17.14
C ILE A 158 14.61 -4.92 16.37
N LEU A 159 14.09 -5.35 15.22
CA LEU A 159 13.14 -4.56 14.42
C LEU A 159 11.86 -4.25 15.21
N SER A 160 11.32 -5.21 15.95
CA SER A 160 10.13 -5.01 16.79
C SER A 160 10.38 -4.00 17.92
N ILE A 161 11.53 -4.06 18.58
CA ILE A 161 11.90 -3.09 19.63
C ILE A 161 12.01 -1.69 19.03
N GLY A 162 12.71 -1.56 17.90
CA GLY A 162 12.85 -0.28 17.19
C GLY A 162 11.51 0.30 16.76
N LEU A 163 10.62 -0.55 16.25
CA LEU A 163 9.26 -0.15 15.85
C LEU A 163 8.44 0.35 17.05
N ILE A 164 8.44 -0.38 18.17
CA ILE A 164 7.71 0.02 19.38
C ILE A 164 8.24 1.37 19.89
N ALA A 165 9.57 1.54 19.95
CA ALA A 165 10.18 2.80 20.33
C ALA A 165 9.79 3.94 19.39
N ALA A 166 9.82 3.70 18.07
CA ALA A 166 9.41 4.67 17.05
C ALA A 166 7.94 5.06 17.18
N ILE A 167 7.04 4.12 17.46
CA ILE A 167 5.61 4.40 17.69
C ILE A 167 5.42 5.25 18.95
N ILE A 168 6.09 4.91 20.05
CA ILE A 168 5.98 5.67 21.32
C ILE A 168 6.50 7.09 21.13
N ILE A 169 7.70 7.24 20.59
CA ILE A 169 8.31 8.55 20.34
C ILE A 169 7.46 9.35 19.36
N GLY A 170 7.03 8.74 18.26
CA GLY A 170 6.18 9.36 17.24
C GLY A 170 4.86 9.87 17.81
N LEU A 171 4.18 9.06 18.63
CA LEU A 171 2.95 9.47 19.31
C LEU A 171 3.21 10.63 20.27
N CYS A 172 4.20 10.52 21.17
CA CYS A 172 4.53 11.57 22.12
C CYS A 172 4.85 12.92 21.44
N VAL A 173 5.69 12.89 20.40
CA VAL A 173 6.05 14.09 19.63
C VAL A 173 4.84 14.64 18.87
N SER A 174 4.03 13.78 18.25
CA SER A 174 2.83 14.21 17.52
C SER A 174 1.80 14.87 18.43
N PHE A 175 1.53 14.29 19.61
CA PHE A 175 0.64 14.91 20.59
C PHE A 175 1.21 16.22 21.12
N PHE A 176 2.48 16.25 21.52
CA PHE A 176 3.11 17.46 22.04
C PHE A 176 3.05 18.62 21.04
N THR A 177 3.42 18.35 19.78
CA THR A 177 3.39 19.35 18.71
C THR A 177 1.97 19.79 18.37
N ALA A 178 1.02 18.87 18.32
CA ALA A 178 -0.39 19.19 18.07
C ALA A 178 -1.00 20.07 19.17
N TYR A 179 -0.69 19.81 20.45
CA TYR A 179 -1.17 20.63 21.57
C TYR A 179 -0.49 22.00 21.64
N LYS A 180 0.82 22.07 21.38
CA LYS A 180 1.60 23.30 21.54
C LYS A 180 1.45 24.27 20.36
N TYR A 181 1.42 23.76 19.13
CA TYR A 181 1.47 24.57 17.91
C TYR A 181 0.16 24.52 17.11
N GLY A 182 -0.80 23.70 17.54
CA GLY A 182 -2.04 23.41 16.83
C GLY A 182 -1.82 22.36 15.74
N GLY A 183 -2.58 21.25 15.79
CA GLY A 183 -2.43 20.14 14.84
C GLY A 183 -2.55 20.56 13.37
N VAL A 184 -3.40 21.55 13.08
CA VAL A 184 -3.60 22.10 11.73
C VAL A 184 -2.34 22.75 11.16
N ASN A 185 -1.48 23.32 12.02
CA ASN A 185 -0.27 24.03 11.59
C ASN A 185 0.96 23.12 11.42
N ASN A 186 0.85 21.84 11.80
CA ASN A 186 1.98 20.92 11.85
C ASN A 186 2.20 20.23 10.50
N ASP A 187 1.15 19.65 9.93
CA ASP A 187 1.16 19.03 8.60
C ASP A 187 -0.21 19.19 7.93
N GLY A 188 -0.28 20.02 6.90
CA GLY A 188 -1.50 20.24 6.12
C GLY A 188 -1.95 19.00 5.34
N TYR A 189 -1.03 18.12 4.96
CA TYR A 189 -1.37 16.87 4.27
C TYR A 189 -2.06 15.89 5.25
N ALA A 190 -1.39 15.52 6.35
CA ALA A 190 -1.93 14.58 7.31
C ALA A 190 -3.10 15.13 8.13
N SER A 191 -3.11 16.42 8.46
CA SER A 191 -4.11 16.99 9.38
C SER A 191 -5.34 17.56 8.68
N LEU A 192 -5.23 17.96 7.41
CA LEU A 192 -6.36 18.54 6.66
C LEU A 192 -6.69 17.75 5.42
N TRP A 193 -5.74 17.62 4.49
CA TRP A 193 -6.04 17.14 3.14
C TRP A 193 -6.48 15.68 3.12
N ALA A 194 -5.70 14.79 3.76
CA ALA A 194 -6.00 13.37 3.79
C ALA A 194 -7.33 13.07 4.50
N PRO A 195 -7.59 13.54 5.74
CA PRO A 195 -8.87 13.30 6.41
C PRO A 195 -10.05 13.92 5.64
N LYS A 196 -9.93 15.19 5.20
CA LYS A 196 -10.99 15.89 4.48
C LYS A 196 -11.36 15.18 3.18
N GLY A 197 -10.37 14.61 2.48
CA GLY A 197 -10.60 13.81 1.28
C GLY A 197 -11.53 12.61 1.54
N LEU A 198 -11.36 11.93 2.68
CA LEU A 198 -12.18 10.77 3.06
C LEU A 198 -13.60 11.19 3.44
N TYR A 199 -13.73 12.24 4.25
CA TYR A 199 -15.04 12.76 4.64
C TYR A 199 -15.82 13.27 3.42
N ASN A 200 -15.14 14.00 2.53
CA ASN A 200 -15.73 14.46 1.27
C ASN A 200 -16.17 13.29 0.39
N GLN A 201 -15.40 12.20 0.36
CA GLN A 201 -15.75 11.00 -0.39
C GLN A 201 -17.01 10.35 0.18
N VAL A 202 -17.09 10.13 1.50
CA VAL A 202 -18.31 9.60 2.15
C VAL A 202 -19.51 10.51 1.87
N ALA A 203 -19.36 11.83 2.03
CA ALA A 203 -20.42 12.80 1.77
C ALA A 203 -20.83 12.84 0.28
N GLN A 204 -19.93 12.56 -0.65
CA GLN A 204 -20.25 12.45 -2.07
C GLN A 204 -21.06 11.18 -2.36
N GLU A 205 -20.68 10.04 -1.79
CA GLU A 205 -21.41 8.77 -1.96
C GLU A 205 -22.81 8.84 -1.32
N MET A 206 -22.93 9.45 -0.14
CA MET A 206 -24.23 9.63 0.53
C MET A 206 -25.16 10.56 -0.26
N ARG A 207 -24.66 11.70 -0.75
CA ARG A 207 -25.44 12.59 -1.64
C ARG A 207 -25.89 11.87 -2.90
N GLY A 208 -25.02 11.04 -3.49
CA GLY A 208 -25.37 10.22 -4.62
C GLY A 208 -26.51 9.23 -4.35
N LEU A 209 -26.65 8.72 -3.12
CA LEU A 209 -27.79 7.87 -2.74
C LEU A 209 -29.08 8.67 -2.50
N ASP A 210 -28.94 9.87 -1.92
CA ASP A 210 -30.05 10.78 -1.65
C ASP A 210 -30.69 11.30 -2.94
N ASP A 211 -29.86 11.73 -3.90
CA ASP A 211 -30.28 12.16 -5.25
C ASP A 211 -31.09 11.06 -6.00
N ASN A 212 -30.88 9.79 -5.64
CA ASN A 212 -31.58 8.64 -6.24
C ASN A 212 -32.78 8.15 -5.39
N GLY A 213 -33.10 8.81 -4.27
CA GLY A 213 -34.22 8.46 -3.39
C GLY A 213 -34.07 7.12 -2.68
N GLN A 214 -32.83 6.65 -2.48
CA GLN A 214 -32.54 5.30 -1.95
C GLN A 214 -31.71 5.31 -0.68
N LEU A 215 -31.49 6.48 -0.10
CA LEU A 215 -30.74 6.63 1.13
C LEU A 215 -31.34 5.77 2.25
N GLU A 216 -32.67 5.78 2.40
CA GLU A 216 -33.37 5.00 3.43
C GLU A 216 -33.13 3.48 3.30
N ASN A 217 -33.22 2.94 2.08
CA ASN A 217 -32.97 1.51 1.82
C ASN A 217 -31.49 1.12 1.96
N ALA A 218 -30.58 2.11 1.91
CA ALA A 218 -29.13 1.89 1.99
C ALA A 218 -28.57 2.00 3.42
N ILE A 219 -29.33 2.53 4.38
CA ILE A 219 -28.89 2.67 5.79
C ILE A 219 -28.64 1.29 6.40
N GLU A 220 -29.59 0.36 6.25
CA GLU A 220 -29.47 -1.04 6.67
C GLU A 220 -30.13 -1.98 5.65
N PRO A 221 -29.39 -2.47 4.64
CA PRO A 221 -29.97 -3.33 3.62
C PRO A 221 -30.28 -4.72 4.19
N ASN A 222 -31.55 -5.12 4.15
CA ASN A 222 -32.09 -6.37 4.65
C ASN A 222 -31.91 -7.49 3.62
N GLY A 223 -30.77 -8.16 3.71
CA GLY A 223 -30.47 -9.37 2.96
C GLY A 223 -29.73 -9.16 1.62
N ILE A 224 -29.32 -10.26 1.00
CA ILE A 224 -28.45 -10.25 -0.19
C ILE A 224 -29.19 -9.72 -1.43
N SER A 225 -30.50 -9.98 -1.56
CA SER A 225 -31.33 -9.53 -2.69
C SER A 225 -31.46 -8.00 -2.73
N GLU A 226 -31.69 -7.37 -1.59
CA GLU A 226 -31.77 -5.91 -1.48
C GLU A 226 -30.41 -5.26 -1.78
N ARG A 227 -29.32 -5.80 -1.21
CA ARG A 227 -27.96 -5.37 -1.56
C ARG A 227 -27.66 -5.51 -3.04
N LEU A 228 -28.13 -6.58 -3.68
CA LEU A 228 -27.96 -6.80 -5.11
C LEU A 228 -28.80 -5.83 -5.95
N SER A 229 -29.98 -5.41 -5.47
CA SER A 229 -30.75 -4.34 -6.11
C SER A 229 -30.05 -2.98 -5.97
N LEU A 230 -29.35 -2.75 -4.85
CA LEU A 230 -28.54 -1.55 -4.62
C LEU A 230 -27.25 -1.52 -5.48
N LEU A 231 -26.81 -2.67 -6.04
CA LEU A 231 -25.78 -2.67 -7.08
C LEU A 231 -26.26 -1.98 -8.37
N GLN A 232 -27.57 -1.88 -8.62
CA GLN A 232 -28.09 -1.34 -9.87
C GLN A 232 -27.93 0.19 -9.98
N ILE A 233 -27.58 0.85 -8.88
CA ILE A 233 -27.49 2.31 -8.81
C ILE A 233 -26.05 2.74 -9.04
N GLY A 234 -25.69 2.60 -10.29
CA GLY A 234 -24.47 3.11 -10.90
C GLY A 234 -24.60 3.06 -12.41
N LYS A 235 -25.75 3.49 -12.94
CA LYS A 235 -25.84 3.92 -14.35
C LYS A 235 -25.07 5.22 -14.60
N GLY A 236 -24.33 5.75 -13.62
CA GLY A 236 -23.36 6.82 -13.80
C GLY A 236 -22.15 6.36 -14.60
N LYS A 237 -21.62 7.24 -15.46
CA LYS A 237 -20.39 7.02 -16.25
C LYS A 237 -19.24 6.45 -15.39
N ARG A 238 -19.09 6.92 -14.16
CA ARG A 238 -18.06 6.51 -13.20
C ARG A 238 -18.03 5.00 -12.88
N LYS A 239 -19.18 4.34 -12.67
CA LYS A 239 -19.19 2.88 -12.38
C LYS A 239 -18.78 2.06 -13.59
N LYS A 240 -19.24 2.45 -14.80
CA LYS A 240 -18.85 1.80 -16.05
C LYS A 240 -17.35 1.94 -16.31
N GLU A 241 -16.80 3.12 -16.06
CA GLU A 241 -15.37 3.38 -16.13
C GLU A 241 -14.59 2.53 -15.10
N SER A 242 -15.01 2.51 -13.84
CA SER A 242 -14.38 1.69 -12.79
C SER A 242 -14.39 0.20 -13.12
N LEU A 243 -15.52 -0.34 -13.60
CA LEU A 243 -15.62 -1.74 -14.04
C LEU A 243 -14.75 -2.02 -15.26
N PHE A 244 -14.71 -1.10 -16.22
CA PHE A 244 -13.84 -1.22 -17.40
C PHE A 244 -12.37 -1.30 -16.98
N PHE A 245 -11.88 -0.36 -16.16
CA PHE A 245 -10.49 -0.37 -15.68
C PHE A 245 -10.18 -1.58 -14.81
N PHE A 246 -11.14 -2.05 -14.02
CA PHE A 246 -11.02 -3.28 -13.26
C PHE A 246 -10.79 -4.48 -14.19
N CYS A 247 -11.71 -4.72 -15.13
CA CYS A 247 -11.64 -5.85 -16.04
C CYS A 247 -10.40 -5.77 -16.94
N PHE A 248 -10.09 -4.58 -17.44
CA PHE A 248 -8.89 -4.34 -18.24
C PHE A 248 -7.62 -4.70 -17.46
N GLY A 249 -7.47 -4.20 -16.23
CA GLY A 249 -6.31 -4.52 -15.40
C GLY A 249 -6.22 -6.01 -15.03
N PHE A 250 -7.35 -6.65 -14.75
CA PHE A 250 -7.42 -8.09 -14.45
C PHE A 250 -6.97 -8.93 -15.64
N ILE A 251 -7.56 -8.67 -16.82
CA ILE A 251 -7.29 -9.42 -18.05
C ILE A 251 -5.85 -9.19 -18.52
N MET A 252 -5.36 -7.95 -18.53
CA MET A 252 -4.01 -7.65 -19.00
C MET A 252 -2.92 -8.29 -18.15
N VAL A 253 -3.10 -8.30 -16.82
CA VAL A 253 -2.16 -9.00 -15.92
C VAL A 253 -2.15 -10.51 -16.20
N LEU A 254 -3.31 -11.14 -16.39
CA LEU A 254 -3.39 -12.56 -16.74
C LEU A 254 -2.73 -12.88 -18.08
N ILE A 255 -3.03 -12.09 -19.12
CA ILE A 255 -2.44 -12.26 -20.45
C ILE A 255 -0.93 -12.17 -20.38
N PHE A 256 -0.39 -11.12 -19.73
CA PHE A 256 1.06 -10.91 -19.67
C PHE A 256 1.75 -11.95 -18.80
N ALA A 257 1.13 -12.37 -17.70
CA ALA A 257 1.64 -13.47 -16.89
C ALA A 257 1.66 -14.78 -17.70
N PHE A 258 0.60 -15.09 -18.44
CA PHE A 258 0.53 -16.27 -19.30
C PHE A 258 1.58 -16.23 -20.43
N CYS A 259 1.69 -15.10 -21.14
CA CYS A 259 2.71 -14.88 -22.15
C CYS A 259 4.12 -15.07 -21.58
N ARG A 260 4.38 -14.62 -20.36
CA ARG A 260 5.68 -14.80 -19.70
C ARG A 260 5.96 -16.26 -19.32
N PHE A 261 4.93 -17.03 -18.94
CA PHE A 261 5.08 -18.48 -18.73
C PHE A 261 5.36 -19.22 -20.05
N ARG A 262 4.81 -18.74 -21.17
CA ARG A 262 4.95 -19.39 -22.48
C ARG A 262 6.19 -18.97 -23.28
N PHE A 263 6.62 -17.71 -23.15
CA PHE A 263 7.69 -17.08 -23.93
C PHE A 263 8.81 -16.59 -23.01
N LYS A 264 9.96 -17.28 -23.05
CA LYS A 264 11.13 -16.99 -22.18
C LYS A 264 11.73 -15.58 -22.36
N LYS A 265 11.59 -14.97 -23.54
CA LYS A 265 12.15 -13.65 -23.89
C LYS A 265 11.12 -12.51 -23.90
N PHE A 266 9.92 -12.73 -23.35
CA PHE A 266 8.89 -11.69 -23.38
C PHE A 266 9.33 -10.49 -22.52
N PRO A 267 9.45 -9.28 -23.09
CA PRO A 267 10.10 -8.15 -22.42
C PRO A 267 9.20 -7.46 -21.39
N LEU A 268 7.88 -7.56 -21.52
CA LEU A 268 6.95 -6.81 -20.69
C LEU A 268 6.58 -7.58 -19.41
N HIS A 269 6.67 -6.88 -18.28
CA HIS A 269 6.37 -7.43 -16.97
C HIS A 269 4.94 -7.09 -16.54
N PRO A 270 4.11 -8.03 -16.04
CA PRO A 270 2.75 -7.74 -15.60
C PRO A 270 2.66 -6.67 -14.50
N VAL A 271 3.73 -6.48 -13.73
CA VAL A 271 3.87 -5.42 -12.70
C VAL A 271 3.63 -4.02 -13.26
N MET A 272 3.85 -3.78 -14.55
CA MET A 272 3.56 -2.48 -15.16
C MET A 272 2.09 -2.05 -14.94
N PHE A 273 1.15 -2.99 -15.02
CA PHE A 273 -0.28 -2.73 -14.79
C PHE A 273 -0.63 -2.53 -13.31
N LEU A 274 0.26 -2.93 -12.40
CA LEU A 274 0.08 -2.78 -10.95
C LEU A 274 0.62 -1.43 -10.46
N VAL A 275 1.64 -0.90 -11.12
CA VAL A 275 2.28 0.39 -10.78
C VAL A 275 1.69 1.56 -11.59
N MET A 276 0.94 1.26 -12.65
CA MET A 276 0.32 2.27 -13.51
C MET A 276 -0.60 3.20 -12.71
N GLY A 277 -0.36 4.51 -12.80
CA GLY A 277 -1.15 5.53 -12.13
C GLY A 277 -0.70 5.85 -10.69
N ALA A 278 0.25 5.11 -10.13
CA ALA A 278 0.86 5.41 -8.83
C ALA A 278 1.50 6.81 -8.83
N TYR A 279 1.39 7.53 -7.72
CA TYR A 279 1.95 8.89 -7.58
C TYR A 279 3.45 8.92 -7.91
N ALA A 280 4.21 7.96 -7.37
CA ALA A 280 5.64 7.82 -7.63
C ALA A 280 5.95 7.76 -9.14
N LEU A 281 5.21 6.94 -9.90
CA LEU A 281 5.44 6.81 -11.34
C LEU A 281 5.04 8.11 -12.07
N ARG A 282 3.96 8.77 -11.66
CA ARG A 282 3.50 10.03 -12.26
C ARG A 282 4.51 11.17 -12.08
N THR A 283 5.20 11.21 -10.97
CA THR A 283 6.18 12.26 -10.66
C THR A 283 7.57 11.90 -11.18
N LEU A 284 7.96 10.62 -11.13
CA LEU A 284 9.34 10.18 -11.39
C LEU A 284 9.56 9.53 -12.77
N TRP A 285 8.52 9.31 -13.59
CA TRP A 285 8.68 8.61 -14.87
C TRP A 285 9.78 9.21 -15.75
N PHE A 286 9.87 10.54 -15.82
CA PHE A 286 10.85 11.22 -16.65
C PHE A 286 12.27 10.99 -16.14
N SER A 287 12.50 11.10 -14.82
CA SER A 287 13.78 10.81 -14.18
C SER A 287 14.19 9.35 -14.35
N ILE A 288 13.23 8.42 -14.26
CA ILE A 288 13.47 6.98 -14.49
C ILE A 288 13.91 6.75 -15.95
N LEU A 289 13.27 7.41 -16.91
CA LEU A 289 13.65 7.31 -18.33
C LEU A 289 15.03 7.88 -18.61
N ILE A 290 15.38 9.02 -18.00
CA ILE A 290 16.73 9.59 -18.11
C ILE A 290 17.76 8.63 -17.51
N GLY A 291 17.51 8.11 -16.31
CA GLY A 291 18.39 7.14 -15.67
C GLY A 291 18.56 5.86 -16.50
N PHE A 292 17.46 5.37 -17.09
CA PHE A 292 17.48 4.24 -18.02
C PHE A 292 18.28 4.54 -19.28
N LEU A 293 18.09 5.71 -19.89
CA LEU A 293 18.82 6.14 -21.08
C LEU A 293 20.32 6.27 -20.81
N ILE A 294 20.72 6.95 -19.72
CA ILE A 294 22.12 7.06 -19.31
C ILE A 294 22.72 5.68 -19.09
N LYS A 295 22.03 4.82 -18.34
CA LYS A 295 22.48 3.44 -18.10
C LYS A 295 22.64 2.66 -19.41
N PHE A 296 21.67 2.78 -20.31
CA PHE A 296 21.69 2.11 -21.61
C PHE A 296 22.87 2.58 -22.46
N LEU A 297 23.09 3.90 -22.57
CA LEU A 297 24.21 4.48 -23.32
C LEU A 297 25.56 4.05 -22.74
N VAL A 298 25.71 4.11 -21.42
CA VAL A 298 26.98 3.78 -20.74
C VAL A 298 27.30 2.30 -20.88
N ILE A 299 26.31 1.42 -20.73
CA ILE A 299 26.50 -0.03 -20.93
C ILE A 299 26.81 -0.34 -22.40
N ARG A 300 26.08 0.28 -23.34
CA ARG A 300 26.21 -0.02 -24.77
C ARG A 300 27.49 0.53 -25.40
N PHE A 301 27.91 1.73 -25.02
CA PHE A 301 29.05 2.42 -25.63
C PHE A 301 30.31 2.42 -24.75
N GLY A 302 30.16 2.39 -23.42
CA GLY A 302 31.29 2.51 -22.48
C GLY A 302 31.74 1.19 -21.84
N GLY A 303 30.93 0.13 -21.91
CA GLY A 303 31.22 -1.16 -21.28
C GLY A 303 31.36 -1.09 -19.75
N GLY A 304 31.87 -2.17 -19.13
CA GLY A 304 31.94 -2.28 -17.67
C GLY A 304 32.79 -1.21 -16.98
N LYS A 305 33.92 -0.81 -17.59
CA LYS A 305 34.82 0.20 -17.02
C LYS A 305 34.17 1.59 -16.94
N ALA A 306 33.37 1.97 -17.94
CA ALA A 306 32.65 3.24 -17.91
C ALA A 306 31.57 3.26 -16.82
N VAL A 307 30.89 2.12 -16.60
CA VAL A 307 29.93 1.97 -15.49
C VAL A 307 30.63 2.19 -14.15
N GLU A 308 31.79 1.58 -13.91
CA GLU A 308 32.52 1.76 -12.66
C GLU A 308 32.98 3.20 -12.43
N LYS A 309 33.42 3.90 -13.48
CA LYS A 309 33.77 5.33 -13.39
C LYS A 309 32.56 6.23 -13.15
N LEU A 310 31.37 5.85 -13.61
CA LEU A 310 30.15 6.64 -13.43
C LEU A 310 29.47 6.43 -12.08
N LYS A 311 29.69 5.27 -11.42
CA LYS A 311 29.10 4.95 -10.11
C LYS A 311 29.32 6.06 -9.06
N PRO A 312 30.54 6.60 -8.84
CA PRO A 312 30.75 7.67 -7.88
C PRO A 312 29.93 8.93 -8.16
N LEU A 313 29.74 9.30 -9.44
CA LEU A 313 28.93 10.46 -9.81
C LEU A 313 27.44 10.23 -9.50
N MET A 314 26.92 9.04 -9.78
CA MET A 314 25.52 8.69 -9.46
C MET A 314 25.28 8.66 -7.95
N ILE A 315 26.22 8.10 -7.18
CA ILE A 315 26.16 8.12 -5.72
C ILE A 315 26.28 9.57 -5.20
N GLY A 316 27.14 10.38 -5.80
CA GLY A 316 27.29 11.80 -5.48
C GLY A 316 26.02 12.61 -5.73
N LEU A 317 25.29 12.33 -6.81
CA LEU A 317 23.99 12.95 -7.09
C LEU A 317 22.96 12.64 -6.00
N ILE A 318 22.86 11.36 -5.61
CA ILE A 318 21.94 10.90 -4.55
C ILE A 318 22.33 11.53 -3.21
N LEU A 319 23.63 11.52 -2.86
CA LEU A 319 24.13 12.15 -1.65
C LEU A 319 23.90 13.66 -1.65
N GLY A 320 24.06 14.33 -2.80
CA GLY A 320 23.81 15.76 -2.94
C GLY A 320 22.36 16.13 -2.62
N GLU A 321 21.40 15.37 -3.11
CA GLU A 321 19.97 15.55 -2.79
C GLU A 321 19.71 15.33 -1.28
N LEU A 322 20.28 14.27 -0.70
CA LEU A 322 20.15 13.99 0.74
C LEU A 322 20.75 15.10 1.61
N ILE A 323 21.93 15.62 1.24
CA ILE A 323 22.60 16.72 1.95
C ILE A 323 21.78 18.00 1.82
N ALA A 324 21.26 18.31 0.64
CA ALA A 324 20.41 19.48 0.43
C ALA A 324 19.13 19.41 1.30
N ALA A 325 18.47 18.24 1.33
CA ALA A 325 17.30 18.02 2.18
C ALA A 325 17.64 18.19 3.67
N ALA A 326 18.75 17.58 4.14
CA ALA A 326 19.21 17.72 5.52
C ALA A 326 19.54 19.18 5.87
N PHE A 327 20.19 19.91 4.95
CA PHE A 327 20.52 21.32 5.12
C PHE A 327 19.26 22.17 5.35
N PHE A 328 18.21 22.00 4.53
CA PHE A 328 16.97 22.76 4.70
C PHE A 328 16.21 22.40 5.99
N ILE A 329 16.23 21.14 6.41
CA ILE A 329 15.65 20.72 7.70
C ILE A 329 16.38 21.39 8.87
N ILE A 330 17.72 21.38 8.85
CA ILE A 330 18.53 22.01 9.89
C ILE A 330 18.33 23.53 9.89
N LEU A 331 18.32 24.16 8.71
CA LEU A 331 18.07 25.58 8.57
C LEU A 331 16.69 25.96 9.13
N ALA A 332 15.65 25.20 8.82
CA ALA A 332 14.30 25.42 9.35
C ALA A 332 14.27 25.30 10.88
N ALA A 333 14.97 24.31 11.44
CA ALA A 333 15.07 24.14 12.89
C ALA A 333 15.81 25.32 13.55
N LEU A 334 16.93 25.77 12.99
CA LEU A 334 17.68 26.92 13.49
C LEU A 334 16.85 28.20 13.45
N VAL A 335 16.20 28.50 12.31
CA VAL A 335 15.35 29.69 12.18
C VAL A 335 14.19 29.65 13.18
N PHE A 336 13.59 28.48 13.39
CA PHE A 336 12.55 28.30 14.41
C PHE A 336 13.04 28.61 15.83
N MET A 337 14.29 28.21 16.17
CA MET A 337 14.91 28.52 17.45
C MET A 337 15.23 30.02 17.60
N PHE A 338 15.67 30.70 16.53
CA PHE A 338 16.03 32.13 16.57
C PHE A 338 14.83 33.09 16.47
N GLN A 339 13.65 32.62 16.05
CA GLN A 339 12.42 33.45 15.94
C GLN A 339 11.42 33.24 17.09
N ASP A 340 11.90 32.85 18.28
CA ASP A 340 11.08 32.63 19.48
C ASP A 340 9.88 31.68 19.25
N GLY A 341 10.06 30.66 18.42
CA GLY A 341 9.04 29.63 18.18
C GLY A 341 7.89 30.04 17.27
N LYS A 342 8.03 31.13 16.48
CA LYS A 342 7.06 31.44 15.42
C LYS A 342 7.18 30.43 14.27
N ILE A 343 6.04 29.88 13.85
CA ILE A 343 5.97 28.93 12.74
C ILE A 343 6.31 29.67 11.44
N ILE A 344 7.37 29.23 10.76
CA ILE A 344 7.78 29.78 9.48
C ILE A 344 6.68 29.43 8.46
N LYS A 345 6.05 30.42 7.85
CA LYS A 345 5.16 30.18 6.71
C LYS A 345 5.99 29.58 5.59
N SER A 346 5.60 28.40 5.10
CA SER A 346 6.21 27.77 3.93
C SER A 346 6.15 28.75 2.75
N ILE A 347 7.31 29.20 2.29
CA ILE A 347 7.42 29.98 1.05
C ILE A 347 7.63 28.95 -0.05
N MET A 348 6.59 28.75 -0.87
CA MET A 348 6.68 27.94 -2.06
C MET A 348 7.48 28.71 -3.12
N ILE A 349 8.78 28.42 -3.20
CA ILE A 349 9.71 29.10 -4.13
C ILE A 349 9.50 28.61 -5.58
N LEU A 350 9.02 27.39 -5.75
CA LEU A 350 8.69 26.80 -7.06
C LEU A 350 7.22 26.36 -7.07
N PRO A 351 6.43 26.70 -8.11
CA PRO A 351 5.10 26.15 -8.29
C PRO A 351 5.24 24.66 -8.63
N GLY A 352 4.83 23.78 -7.71
CA GLY A 352 4.92 22.34 -7.88
C GLY A 352 4.06 21.58 -6.90
#